data_AF-A0A2Z6UVN7-F1
#
_entry.id   AF-A0A2Z6UVN7-F1
#
_cell.length_a   1.000
_cell.length_b   1.000
_cell.length_c   1.000
_cell.angle_alpha   90.00
_cell.angle_beta   90.00
_cell.angle_gamma   90.00
#
_symmetry.space_group_name_H-M   'P 1'
#
loop_
_entity.id
_entity.type
_entity.pdbx_description
1 polymer ?
#
loop_
_entity_poly.entity_id
_entity_poly.type
_entity_poly.pdbx_seq_one_letter_code
_entity_poly.pdbx_strand_id
1 'polypeptide(L)'
;MAFKLTPANTDDRKPVPDLTKDLIGKLFGDRGYISQELFEKLYERGLQLITRSKKKMKQKLVKIIDKILLRKRSLIETVNDELKNICQIEHSRHRSVWNFLVNLFAGLIAYSYLPKKPSLDLEPKGFPALPPAIF
;
A
#
# COMPACT_ATOMS: atom_id res chain seq x y z
N MET A 1 -3.18 5.10 -11.73
CA MET A 1 -3.55 4.05 -10.75
C MET A 1 -3.42 2.72 -11.47
N ALA A 2 -2.65 1.77 -10.93
CA ALA A 2 -2.53 0.42 -11.50
C ALA A 2 -3.40 -0.53 -10.65
N PHE A 3 -4.19 -1.38 -11.29
CA PHE A 3 -4.99 -2.42 -10.62
C PHE A 3 -5.00 -3.69 -11.46
N LYS A 4 -5.21 -4.84 -10.82
CA LYS A 4 -5.26 -6.14 -11.48
C LYS A 4 -6.34 -6.98 -10.81
N LEU A 5 -7.25 -7.51 -11.62
CA LEU A 5 -8.26 -8.46 -11.17
C LEU A 5 -7.70 -9.88 -11.21
N THR A 6 -7.88 -10.60 -10.13
CA THR A 6 -7.47 -12.00 -10.02
C THR A 6 -8.63 -12.84 -9.49
N PRO A 7 -8.70 -14.12 -9.86
CA PRO A 7 -9.58 -15.07 -9.20
C PRO A 7 -9.27 -15.15 -7.69
N ALA A 8 -10.28 -15.46 -6.88
CA ALA A 8 -10.16 -15.49 -5.42
C ALA A 8 -9.17 -16.54 -4.89
N ASN A 9 -8.80 -17.55 -5.69
CA ASN A 9 -7.85 -18.60 -5.31
C ASN A 9 -6.39 -18.27 -5.67
N THR A 10 -6.12 -17.10 -6.25
CA THR A 10 -4.78 -16.71 -6.68
C THR A 10 -4.02 -16.11 -5.51
N ASP A 11 -2.77 -16.55 -5.28
CA ASP A 11 -1.87 -15.93 -4.30
C ASP A 11 -1.59 -14.46 -4.68
N ASP A 12 -1.87 -13.54 -3.77
CA ASP A 12 -1.71 -12.09 -3.92
C ASP A 12 -0.28 -11.67 -4.31
N ARG A 13 0.73 -12.52 -4.11
CA ARG A 13 2.12 -12.27 -4.52
C ARG A 13 2.35 -12.37 -6.03
N LYS A 14 1.56 -13.17 -6.73
CA LYS A 14 1.69 -13.39 -8.17
C LYS A 14 1.44 -12.14 -9.02
N PRO A 15 0.42 -11.30 -8.75
CA PRO A 15 0.18 -10.09 -9.53
C PRO A 15 1.16 -8.94 -9.24
N VAL A 16 1.87 -8.95 -8.10
CA VAL A 16 2.72 -7.82 -7.66
C VAL A 16 3.79 -7.42 -8.69
N PRO A 17 4.55 -8.34 -9.31
CA PRO A 17 5.56 -7.96 -10.31
C PRO A 17 4.99 -7.27 -11.55
N ASP A 18 3.76 -7.60 -11.93
CA ASP A 18 3.09 -6.98 -13.08
C ASP A 18 2.51 -5.61 -12.70
N LEU A 19 1.92 -5.52 -11.50
CA LEU A 19 1.36 -4.28 -10.95
C LEU A 19 2.42 -3.19 -10.73
N THR A 20 3.67 -3.60 -10.55
CA THR A 20 4.77 -2.70 -10.16
C THR A 20 5.83 -2.54 -11.26
N LYS A 21 5.50 -2.95 -12.49
CA LYS A 21 6.46 -3.01 -13.61
C LYS A 21 7.19 -1.69 -13.87
N ASP A 22 6.50 -0.57 -13.75
CA ASP A 22 7.04 0.77 -14.05
C ASP A 22 7.37 1.58 -12.77
N LEU A 23 7.40 0.91 -11.60
CA LEU A 23 7.67 1.54 -10.32
C LEU A 23 9.11 1.28 -9.87
N ILE A 24 9.75 2.33 -9.35
CA ILE A 24 11.11 2.29 -8.79
C ILE A 24 11.06 2.86 -7.37
N GLY A 25 11.95 2.40 -6.49
CA GLY A 25 12.09 2.95 -5.14
C GLY A 25 11.66 1.95 -4.07
N LYS A 26 10.71 2.33 -3.21
CA LYS A 26 10.30 1.52 -2.05
C LYS A 26 8.83 1.13 -2.14
N LEU A 27 8.56 -0.17 -2.03
CA LEU A 27 7.23 -0.73 -1.99
C LEU A 27 6.92 -1.20 -0.56
N PHE A 28 5.89 -0.65 0.07
CA PHE A 28 5.46 -1.07 1.40
C PHE A 28 4.31 -2.07 1.28
N GLY A 29 4.51 -3.27 1.83
CA GLY A 29 3.52 -4.35 1.77
C GLY A 29 3.33 -5.05 3.10
N ASP A 30 2.24 -5.79 3.23
CA ASP A 30 1.92 -6.57 4.43
C ASP A 30 2.77 -7.83 4.62
N ARG A 31 2.65 -8.45 5.80
CA ARG A 31 3.39 -9.69 6.11
C ARG A 31 3.03 -10.85 5.17
N GLY A 32 1.84 -10.80 4.55
CA GLY A 32 1.40 -11.74 3.53
C GLY A 32 2.31 -11.77 2.31
N TYR A 33 2.95 -10.64 1.97
CA TYR A 33 3.81 -10.49 0.81
C TYR A 33 5.28 -10.92 1.04
N ILE A 34 5.58 -11.52 2.20
CA ILE A 34 6.93 -12.02 2.48
C ILE A 34 7.20 -13.26 1.61
N SER A 35 7.98 -13.08 0.55
CA SER A 35 8.56 -14.14 -0.27
C SER A 35 9.96 -13.69 -0.70
N GLN A 36 10.93 -14.58 -0.61
CA GLN A 36 12.30 -14.29 -1.04
C GLN A 36 12.39 -14.10 -2.55
N GLU A 37 11.75 -14.99 -3.32
CA GLU A 37 11.67 -14.90 -4.78
C GLU A 37 11.03 -13.58 -5.23
N LEU A 38 9.97 -13.13 -4.55
CA LEU A 38 9.32 -11.86 -4.87
C LEU A 38 10.23 -10.67 -4.58
N PHE A 39 10.95 -10.72 -3.45
CA PHE A 39 11.89 -9.66 -3.10
C PHE A 39 13.01 -9.53 -4.14
N GLU A 40 13.61 -10.65 -4.55
CA GLU A 40 14.69 -10.68 -5.54
C GLU A 40 14.23 -10.12 -6.90
N LYS A 41 13.09 -10.60 -7.42
CA LYS A 41 12.53 -10.11 -8.69
C LYS A 41 12.23 -8.62 -8.71
N LEU A 42 11.75 -8.07 -7.59
CA LEU A 42 11.48 -6.63 -7.49
C LEU A 42 12.77 -5.83 -7.30
N TYR A 43 13.71 -6.37 -6.52
CA TYR A 43 14.98 -5.72 -6.24
C TYR A 43 15.87 -5.58 -7.49
N GLU A 44 15.87 -6.59 -8.36
CA GLU A 44 16.54 -6.53 -9.68
C GLU A 44 16.04 -5.36 -10.54
N ARG A 45 14.78 -4.95 -10.38
CA ARG A 45 14.18 -3.81 -11.08
C ARG A 45 14.39 -2.47 -10.37
N GLY A 46 15.10 -2.46 -9.23
CA GLY A 46 15.28 -1.27 -8.40
C GLY A 46 14.11 -0.96 -7.47
N LEU A 47 13.22 -1.93 -7.21
CA LEU A 47 12.09 -1.79 -6.30
C LEU A 47 12.32 -2.60 -5.02
N GLN A 48 12.55 -1.91 -3.91
CA GLN A 48 12.76 -2.52 -2.61
C GLN A 48 11.43 -2.81 -1.91
N LEU A 49 11.07 -4.10 -1.79
CA LEU A 49 9.91 -4.53 -1.03
C LEU A 49 10.19 -4.50 0.49
N ILE A 50 9.48 -3.63 1.21
CA ILE A 50 9.59 -3.42 2.65
C ILE A 50 8.34 -3.98 3.33
N THR A 51 8.54 -4.97 4.20
CA THR A 51 7.48 -5.65 4.97
C THR A 51 7.85 -5.71 6.45
N ARG A 52 6.86 -5.94 7.31
CA ARG A 52 7.11 -6.14 8.74
C ARG A 52 7.68 -7.55 8.96
N SER A 53 8.85 -7.65 9.60
CA SER A 53 9.49 -8.94 9.90
C SER A 53 8.60 -9.85 10.76
N LYS A 54 8.61 -11.17 10.46
CA LYS A 54 7.96 -12.18 11.31
C LYS A 54 8.83 -12.49 12.54
N LYS A 55 8.21 -12.91 13.64
CA LYS A 55 8.88 -13.22 14.92
C LYS A 55 10.04 -14.23 14.79
N LYS A 56 9.95 -15.18 13.86
CA LYS A 56 10.97 -16.22 13.61
C LYS A 56 12.05 -15.83 12.58
N MET A 57 11.95 -14.65 11.95
CA MET A 57 12.94 -14.22 10.95
C MET A 57 14.12 -13.54 11.62
N LYS A 58 15.32 -13.76 11.08
CA LYS A 58 16.52 -13.02 11.49
C LYS A 58 16.25 -11.52 11.29
N GLN A 59 16.47 -10.72 12.34
CA GLN A 59 16.32 -9.28 12.25
C GLN A 59 17.40 -8.73 11.33
N LYS A 60 16.97 -8.02 10.29
CA LYS A 60 17.85 -7.24 9.43
C LYS A 60 17.79 -5.77 9.89
N LEU A 61 18.89 -5.04 9.73
CA LEU A 61 18.90 -3.59 9.95
C LEU A 61 17.91 -2.94 8.97
N VAL A 62 16.92 -2.24 9.51
CA VAL A 62 15.92 -1.47 8.75
C VAL A 62 16.09 0.00 9.10
N LYS A 63 16.05 0.89 8.11
CA LYS A 63 16.15 2.33 8.34
C LYS A 63 14.97 2.78 9.22
N ILE A 64 15.22 3.71 10.15
CA ILE A 64 14.20 4.22 11.09
C ILE A 64 12.98 4.77 10.33
N ILE A 65 13.22 5.49 9.24
CA ILE A 65 12.14 6.05 8.40
C ILE A 65 11.24 4.96 7.79
N ASP A 66 11.81 3.83 7.37
CA ASP A 66 11.04 2.71 6.80
C ASP A 66 10.19 2.04 7.89
N LYS A 67 10.70 1.99 9.12
CA LYS A 67 9.95 1.49 10.28
C LYS A 67 8.78 2.42 10.65
N ILE A 68 8.96 3.74 10.53
CA ILE A 68 7.90 4.74 10.73
C ILE A 68 6.83 4.61 9.64
N LEU A 69 7.23 4.52 8.37
CA LEU A 69 6.32 4.33 7.24
C LEU A 69 5.52 3.03 7.36
N LEU A 70 6.15 1.93 7.80
CA LEU A 70 5.45 0.68 8.14
C LEU A 70 4.44 0.81 9.29
N ARG A 71 4.60 1.79 10.18
CA ARG A 71 3.64 2.06 11.28
C ARG A 71 2.48 2.96 10.82
N LYS A 72 2.69 3.72 9.75
CA LYS A 72 1.72 4.64 9.13
C LYS A 72 0.86 3.98 8.03
N ARG A 73 0.72 2.65 8.09
CA ARG A 73 -0.15 1.86 7.18
C ARG A 73 -1.64 2.16 7.29
N SER A 74 -2.06 2.90 8.32
CA SER A 74 -3.43 3.41 8.45
C SER A 74 -3.89 4.16 7.19
N LEU A 75 -2.97 4.79 6.44
CA LEU A 75 -3.31 5.38 5.15
C LEU A 75 -3.79 4.35 4.13
N ILE A 76 -3.11 3.21 4.01
CA ILE A 76 -3.48 2.17 3.04
C ILE A 76 -4.87 1.61 3.39
N GLU A 77 -5.12 1.40 4.68
CA GLU A 77 -6.43 1.00 5.19
C GLU A 77 -7.49 2.08 4.88
N THR A 78 -7.16 3.36 5.04
CA THR A 78 -8.07 4.47 4.72
C THR A 78 -8.40 4.52 3.22
N VAL A 79 -7.40 4.38 2.33
CA VAL A 79 -7.63 4.31 0.88
C VAL A 79 -8.57 3.15 0.53
N ASN A 80 -8.33 1.97 1.12
CA ASN A 80 -9.20 0.82 0.89
C ASN A 80 -10.61 1.05 1.44
N ASP A 81 -10.73 1.71 2.59
CA ASP A 81 -12.02 2.05 3.19
C ASP A 81 -12.80 3.06 2.34
N GLU A 82 -12.15 4.09 1.80
CA GLU A 82 -12.73 5.04 0.85
C GLU A 82 -13.22 4.34 -0.42
N LEU A 83 -12.43 3.42 -0.97
CA LEU A 83 -12.81 2.63 -2.14
C LEU A 83 -14.02 1.73 -1.87
N LYS A 84 -14.12 1.15 -0.67
CA LYS A 84 -15.24 0.30 -0.26
C LYS A 84 -16.51 1.10 0.02
N ASN A 85 -16.41 2.11 0.88
CA ASN A 85 -17.56 2.80 1.46
C ASN A 85 -18.00 4.01 0.63
N ILE A 86 -17.05 4.81 0.13
CA ILE A 86 -17.38 6.02 -0.65
C ILE A 86 -17.64 5.64 -2.11
N CYS A 87 -16.74 4.85 -2.70
CA CYS A 87 -16.84 4.47 -4.12
C CYS A 87 -17.72 3.23 -4.36
N GLN A 88 -18.23 2.60 -3.29
CA GLN A 88 -19.13 1.44 -3.32
C GLN A 88 -18.65 0.30 -4.23
N ILE A 89 -17.34 0.06 -4.25
CA ILE A 89 -16.74 -0.99 -5.10
C ILE A 89 -17.15 -2.39 -4.63
N GLU A 90 -17.32 -2.60 -3.31
CA GLU A 90 -17.82 -3.85 -2.74
C GLU A 90 -19.34 -3.97 -2.83
N HIS A 91 -19.86 -3.89 -4.06
CA HIS A 91 -21.27 -4.13 -4.32
C HIS A 91 -21.51 -5.63 -4.56
N SER A 92 -22.37 -6.26 -3.75
CA SER A 92 -22.58 -7.72 -3.78
C SER A 92 -23.60 -8.21 -4.81
N ARG A 93 -24.31 -7.30 -5.50
CA ARG A 93 -25.51 -7.63 -6.31
C ARG A 93 -25.32 -7.42 -7.82
N HIS A 94 -24.19 -7.84 -8.36
CA HIS A 94 -24.00 -7.82 -9.81
C HIS A 94 -24.72 -9.01 -10.47
N ARG A 95 -25.72 -8.72 -11.32
CA ARG A 95 -26.43 -9.74 -12.12
C ARG A 95 -25.68 -10.18 -13.38
N SER A 96 -24.56 -9.51 -13.71
CA SER A 96 -23.69 -9.84 -14.84
C SER A 96 -22.25 -9.40 -14.55
N VAL A 97 -21.28 -10.08 -15.18
CA VAL A 97 -19.86 -9.73 -15.09
C VAL A 97 -19.60 -8.32 -15.66
N TRP A 98 -20.33 -7.94 -16.71
CA TRP A 98 -20.23 -6.61 -17.30
C TRP A 98 -20.66 -5.51 -16.33
N ASN A 99 -21.76 -5.72 -15.59
CA ASN A 99 -22.21 -4.75 -14.59
C ASN A 99 -21.22 -4.63 -13.43
N PHE A 100 -20.56 -5.73 -13.05
CA PHE A 100 -19.47 -5.70 -12.07
C PHE A 100 -18.29 -4.86 -12.57
N LEU A 101 -17.82 -5.10 -13.79
CA LEU A 101 -16.70 -4.36 -14.37
C LEU A 101 -17.02 -2.86 -14.46
N VAL A 102 -18.19 -2.49 -14.96
CA VAL A 102 -18.62 -1.09 -15.05
C VAL A 102 -18.64 -0.43 -13.67
N ASN A 103 -19.18 -1.10 -12.65
CA ASN A 103 -19.18 -0.58 -11.28
C ASN A 103 -17.76 -0.39 -10.72
N LEU A 104 -16.89 -1.38 -10.94
CA LEU A 104 -15.49 -1.29 -10.53
C LEU A 104 -14.76 -0.12 -11.18
N PHE A 105 -14.88 0.03 -12.51
CA PHE A 105 -14.26 1.15 -13.23
C PHE A 105 -14.84 2.50 -12.77
N ALA A 106 -16.16 2.59 -12.62
CA ALA A 106 -16.81 3.81 -12.12
C ALA A 106 -16.28 4.18 -10.73
N GLY A 107 -16.13 3.22 -9.82
CA GLY A 107 -15.57 3.45 -8.49
C GLY A 107 -14.10 3.90 -8.51
N LEU A 108 -13.26 3.30 -9.36
CA LEU A 108 -11.85 3.70 -9.52
C LEU A 108 -11.72 5.10 -10.13
N ILE A 109 -12.59 5.44 -11.09
CA ILE A 109 -12.64 6.78 -11.70
C ILE A 109 -13.12 7.78 -10.65
N ALA A 110 -14.20 7.50 -9.92
CA ALA A 110 -14.72 8.35 -8.86
C ALA A 110 -13.65 8.63 -7.80
N TYR A 111 -12.88 7.62 -7.40
CA TYR A 111 -11.76 7.78 -6.48
C TYR A 111 -10.71 8.77 -7.01
N SER A 112 -10.43 8.74 -8.32
CA SER A 112 -9.44 9.63 -8.94
C SER A 112 -9.84 11.10 -8.87
N TYR A 113 -11.15 11.40 -8.84
CA TYR A 113 -11.73 12.74 -8.74
C TYR A 113 -12.02 13.21 -7.30
N LEU A 114 -11.74 12.41 -6.27
CA LEU A 114 -11.92 12.84 -4.88
C LEU A 114 -11.02 14.05 -4.56
N PRO A 115 -11.58 15.12 -3.95
CA PRO A 115 -10.87 16.37 -3.73
C PRO A 115 -9.76 16.25 -2.67
N LYS A 116 -9.90 15.31 -1.72
CA LYS A 116 -8.96 15.11 -0.63
C LYS A 116 -8.50 13.66 -0.63
N LYS A 117 -7.22 13.45 -0.87
CA LYS A 117 -6.59 12.13 -0.77
C LYS A 117 -5.94 11.96 0.60
N PRO A 118 -6.02 10.77 1.20
CA PRO A 118 -5.38 10.48 2.47
C PRO A 118 -3.86 10.64 2.29
N SER A 119 -3.26 11.50 3.10
CA SER A 119 -1.85 11.87 3.01
C SER A 119 -1.20 11.78 4.39
N LEU A 120 0.11 11.50 4.41
CA LEU A 120 0.88 11.56 5.65
C LEU A 120 1.35 12.98 5.84
N ASP A 121 0.98 13.53 6.99
CA ASP A 121 1.63 14.70 7.54
C ASP A 121 3.04 14.28 8.01
N LEU A 122 4.00 14.35 7.07
CA LEU A 122 5.42 14.07 7.30
C LEU A 122 6.20 15.35 7.59
N GLU A 123 5.54 16.50 7.67
CA GLU A 123 6.20 17.73 8.05
C GLU A 123 6.71 17.57 9.49
N PRO A 124 8.02 17.81 9.74
CA PRO A 124 8.52 17.91 11.09
C PRO A 124 7.88 19.15 11.71
N LYS A 125 6.74 18.97 12.39
CA LYS A 125 6.23 19.97 13.32
C LYS A 125 7.34 20.17 14.33
N GLY A 126 8.03 21.30 14.22
CA GLY A 126 9.22 21.59 15.00
C GLY A 126 8.97 21.19 16.45
N PHE A 127 9.86 20.37 17.00
CA PHE A 127 9.86 20.17 18.44
C PHE A 127 9.88 21.57 19.05
N PRO A 128 8.98 21.91 19.99
CA PRO A 128 9.14 23.15 20.74
C PRO A 128 10.57 23.11 21.29
N ALA A 129 11.38 24.11 20.93
CA ALA A 129 12.77 24.17 21.34
C ALA A 129 12.83 23.90 22.84
N LEU A 130 13.53 22.83 23.23
CA LEU A 130 13.77 22.57 24.64
C LEU A 130 14.36 23.86 25.22
N PRO A 131 13.83 24.36 26.36
CA PRO A 131 14.37 25.56 26.96
C PRO A 131 15.88 25.36 27.15
N PRO A 132 16.70 26.39 26.86
CA PRO A 132 18.15 26.27 26.95
C PRO A 132 18.50 25.77 28.35
N ALA A 133 19.29 24.69 28.42
CA ALA A 133 19.81 24.20 29.67
C ALA A 133 20.67 25.29 30.29
N ILE A 134 20.17 25.90 31.36
CA ILE A 134 20.93 26.82 32.20
C ILE A 134 21.87 25.91 33.01
N PHE A 135 23.14 25.86 32.58
CA PHE A 135 24.24 25.37 33.41
C PHE A 135 24.77 26.51 34.27
#